data_AF-A0A0R0AH56-F1
#
_entry.id   AF-A0A0R0AH56-F1
#
_cell.length_a   1.000
_cell.length_b   1.000
_cell.length_c   1.000
_cell.angle_alpha   90.00
_cell.angle_beta   90.00
_cell.angle_gamma   90.00
#
_symmetry.space_group_name_H-M   'P 1'
#
loop_
_entity.id
_entity.type
_entity.pdbx_description
1 polymer ?
#
loop_
_entity_poly.entity_id
_entity_poly.type
_entity_poly.pdbx_seq_one_letter_code
_entity_poly.pdbx_strand_id
1 'polypeptide(L)'
;MAVTCVGDIQWGDAVALLAGHGLRLNHIAAGETIPGSYWGEPEAGIIGSEVYVRDDTPVHSMLHEACHLIVLPPERRAQVHTDATDSVAEEDATCYLQIVLAGQLPGVGSARLMADMDTWGYTYRLGSTRAWFEQDAEDARAWLIERGLLDA
;
A
#
# COMPACT_ATOMS: atom_id res chain seq x y z
N MET A 1 -10.99 16.54 -4.08
CA MET A 1 -10.09 16.88 -2.96
C MET A 1 -8.67 16.47 -3.37
N ALA A 2 -7.62 17.03 -2.79
CA ALA A 2 -6.27 16.53 -3.04
C ALA A 2 -6.06 15.21 -2.29
N VAL A 3 -5.33 14.28 -2.90
CA VAL A 3 -4.91 13.01 -2.28
C VAL A 3 -3.94 13.29 -1.12
N THR A 4 -4.03 12.52 -0.03
CA THR A 4 -3.08 12.64 1.10
C THR A 4 -1.71 12.12 0.70
N CYS A 5 -0.67 12.92 0.93
CA CYS A 5 0.71 12.54 0.66
C CYS A 5 1.47 12.21 1.96
N VAL A 6 2.61 11.56 1.83
CA VAL A 6 3.47 11.15 2.95
C VAL A 6 3.92 12.35 3.80
N GLY A 7 4.15 13.52 3.18
CA GLY A 7 4.48 14.76 3.89
C GLY A 7 3.35 15.32 4.76
N ASP A 8 2.10 14.85 4.58
CA ASP A 8 0.94 15.27 5.38
C ASP A 8 0.75 14.46 6.67
N ILE A 9 1.50 13.36 6.85
CA ILE A 9 1.36 12.44 7.99
C ILE A 9 2.61 12.46 8.88
N GLN A 10 2.49 11.90 10.08
CA GLN A 10 3.64 11.73 10.96
C GLN A 10 4.54 10.59 10.45
N TRP A 11 5.76 10.93 10.05
CA TRP A 11 6.74 9.95 9.54
C TRP A 11 6.95 8.77 10.49
N GLY A 12 7.03 9.02 11.80
CA GLY A 12 7.24 7.99 12.81
C GLY A 12 6.15 6.92 12.82
N ASP A 13 4.90 7.30 12.57
CA ASP A 13 3.76 6.36 12.55
C ASP A 13 3.83 5.45 11.31
N ALA A 14 4.17 6.01 10.15
CA ALA A 14 4.38 5.25 8.92
C ALA A 14 5.57 4.27 9.04
N VAL A 15 6.68 4.72 9.63
CA VAL A 15 7.85 3.86 9.89
C VAL A 15 7.49 2.73 10.85
N ALA A 16 6.79 3.02 11.95
CA ALA A 16 6.41 2.02 12.94
C ALA A 16 5.46 0.96 12.35
N LEU A 17 4.50 1.39 11.54
CA LEU A 17 3.57 0.50 10.84
C LEU A 17 4.33 -0.48 9.94
N LEU A 18 5.16 0.02 9.02
CA LEU A 18 5.89 -0.81 8.07
C LEU A 18 6.91 -1.73 8.78
N ALA A 19 7.59 -1.24 9.82
CA ALA A 19 8.50 -2.04 10.63
C ALA A 19 7.80 -3.22 11.32
N GLY A 20 6.52 -3.06 11.72
CA GLY A 20 5.69 -4.14 12.26
C GLY A 20 5.50 -5.31 11.30
N HIS A 21 5.66 -5.08 9.99
CA HIS A 21 5.58 -6.10 8.94
C HIS A 21 6.96 -6.53 8.38
N GLY A 22 8.05 -6.11 9.05
CA GLY A 22 9.42 -6.42 8.63
C GLY A 22 9.89 -5.62 7.41
N LEU A 23 9.26 -4.47 7.13
CA LEU A 23 9.65 -3.58 6.03
C LEU A 23 10.39 -2.35 6.58
N ARG A 24 11.24 -1.75 5.75
CA ARG A 24 11.89 -0.47 6.05
C ARG A 24 11.35 0.61 5.13
N LEU A 25 10.95 1.73 5.71
CA LEU A 25 10.54 2.92 4.98
C LEU A 25 11.72 3.88 4.84
N ASN A 26 12.03 4.29 3.61
CA ASN A 26 13.14 5.16 3.26
C ASN A 26 12.60 6.46 2.65
N HIS A 27 13.06 7.58 3.19
CA HIS A 27 12.72 8.90 2.67
C HIS A 27 13.73 9.32 1.60
N ILE A 28 13.21 9.80 0.48
CA ILE A 28 13.97 10.35 -0.64
C ILE A 28 13.81 11.86 -0.63
N ALA A 29 14.91 12.58 -0.86
CA ALA A 29 14.91 14.03 -0.87
C ALA A 29 14.02 14.59 -2.00
N ALA A 30 13.51 15.80 -1.79
CA ALA A 30 12.75 16.54 -2.80
C ALA A 30 13.54 16.66 -4.11
N GLY A 31 12.93 16.27 -5.23
CA GLY A 31 13.55 16.34 -6.57
C GLY A 31 14.51 15.20 -6.91
N GLU A 32 14.81 14.29 -5.98
CA GLU A 32 15.54 13.06 -6.26
C GLU A 32 14.60 11.96 -6.76
N THR A 33 15.15 11.01 -7.52
CA THR A 33 14.39 9.89 -8.07
C THR A 33 14.05 8.86 -7.02
N ILE A 34 12.80 8.38 -7.02
CA ILE A 34 12.33 7.32 -6.13
C ILE A 34 12.80 5.96 -6.68
N PRO A 35 13.72 5.24 -5.99
CA PRO A 35 14.20 3.95 -6.47
C PRO A 35 13.11 2.90 -6.48
N GLY A 36 13.08 2.07 -7.53
CA GLY A 36 12.15 0.93 -7.61
C GLY A 36 10.70 1.31 -7.84
N SER A 37 10.38 2.56 -8.23
CA SER A 37 9.02 2.96 -8.60
C SER A 37 8.65 2.35 -9.95
N TYR A 38 7.56 1.57 -9.99
CA TYR A 38 7.12 0.87 -11.20
C TYR A 38 6.38 1.80 -12.17
N TRP A 39 5.43 2.58 -11.65
CA TRP A 39 4.62 3.51 -12.44
C TRP A 39 5.25 4.90 -12.60
N GLY A 40 6.37 5.15 -11.91
CA GLY A 40 7.09 6.41 -11.93
C GLY A 40 6.61 7.39 -10.86
N GLU A 41 7.30 8.51 -10.76
CA GLU A 41 7.08 9.49 -9.69
C GLU A 41 5.72 10.21 -9.85
N PRO A 42 5.01 10.50 -8.74
CA PRO A 42 5.48 10.43 -7.35
C PRO A 42 5.20 9.09 -6.64
N GLU A 43 4.82 8.03 -7.36
CA GLU A 43 4.49 6.76 -6.73
C GLU A 43 5.69 6.12 -6.04
N ALA A 44 5.41 5.44 -4.91
CA ALA A 44 6.40 4.75 -4.11
C ALA A 44 7.13 3.68 -4.94
N GLY A 45 8.31 3.29 -4.46
CA GLY A 45 9.07 2.22 -5.07
C GLY A 45 9.52 1.18 -4.06
N ILE A 46 9.77 -0.05 -4.55
CA ILE A 46 10.18 -1.17 -3.71
C ILE A 46 11.38 -1.92 -4.27
N ILE A 47 12.31 -2.25 -3.38
CA ILE A 47 13.46 -3.12 -3.65
C ILE A 47 13.66 -4.02 -2.44
N GLY A 48 13.56 -5.34 -2.61
CA GLY A 48 13.71 -6.27 -1.50
C GLY A 48 12.62 -6.08 -0.44
N SER A 49 13.00 -5.61 0.76
CA SER A 49 12.08 -5.29 1.86
C SER A 49 12.08 -3.78 2.20
N GLU A 50 12.55 -2.98 1.26
CA GLU A 50 12.73 -1.54 1.39
C GLU A 50 11.66 -0.84 0.54
N VAL A 51 10.93 0.09 1.15
CA VAL A 51 9.93 0.96 0.51
C VAL A 51 10.51 2.36 0.45
N TYR A 52 10.49 2.99 -0.71
CA TYR A 52 11.05 4.31 -0.97
C TYR A 52 9.93 5.31 -1.29
N VAL A 53 9.94 6.45 -0.61
CA VAL A 53 8.92 7.49 -0.75
C VAL A 53 9.53 8.88 -0.69
N ARG A 54 8.82 9.88 -1.21
CA ARG A 54 9.09 11.31 -1.07
C ARG A 54 7.89 11.98 -0.41
N ASP A 55 8.04 13.24 0.01
CA ASP A 55 6.95 13.97 0.69
C ASP A 55 5.68 14.09 -0.15
N ASP A 56 5.80 14.13 -1.48
CA ASP A 56 4.68 14.19 -2.43
C ASP A 56 4.16 12.81 -2.85
N THR A 57 4.76 11.71 -2.35
CA THR A 57 4.25 10.36 -2.60
C THR A 57 2.88 10.19 -1.94
N PRO A 58 1.85 9.74 -2.68
CA PRO A 58 0.56 9.44 -2.10
C PRO A 58 0.64 8.35 -1.03
N VAL A 59 -0.09 8.51 0.08
CA VAL A 59 -0.12 7.51 1.15
C VAL A 59 -0.65 6.16 0.66
N HIS A 60 -1.65 6.17 -0.23
CA HIS A 60 -2.15 4.93 -0.83
C HIS A 60 -1.07 4.22 -1.66
N SER A 61 -0.22 4.96 -2.37
CA SER A 61 0.89 4.37 -3.13
C SER A 61 1.94 3.75 -2.20
N MET A 62 2.33 4.45 -1.13
CA MET A 62 3.22 3.87 -0.10
C MET A 62 2.66 2.57 0.49
N LEU A 63 1.38 2.57 0.87
CA LEU A 63 0.75 1.39 1.47
C LEU A 63 0.54 0.26 0.45
N HIS A 64 0.21 0.58 -0.80
CA HIS A 64 0.05 -0.39 -1.88
C HIS A 64 1.34 -1.17 -2.12
N GLU A 65 2.44 -0.47 -2.34
CA GLU A 65 3.75 -1.08 -2.55
C GLU A 65 4.24 -1.85 -1.31
N ALA A 66 3.97 -1.34 -0.10
CA ALA A 66 4.24 -2.09 1.13
C ALA A 66 3.41 -3.38 1.20
N CYS A 67 2.13 -3.33 0.83
CA CYS A 67 1.24 -4.49 0.87
C CYS A 67 1.66 -5.56 -0.14
N HIS A 68 2.18 -5.19 -1.32
CA HIS A 68 2.80 -6.13 -2.26
C HIS A 68 3.91 -6.94 -1.61
N LEU A 69 4.79 -6.29 -0.83
CA LEU A 69 5.82 -7.00 -0.09
C LEU A 69 5.22 -7.88 1.02
N ILE A 70 4.16 -7.42 1.70
CA ILE A 70 3.55 -8.16 2.83
C ILE A 70 2.87 -9.46 2.36
N VAL A 71 2.12 -9.41 1.25
CA VAL A 71 1.40 -10.57 0.71
C VAL A 71 2.34 -11.63 0.14
N LEU A 72 3.56 -11.24 -0.23
CA LEU A 72 4.61 -12.18 -0.63
C LEU A 72 5.24 -12.90 0.57
N PRO A 73 5.53 -14.21 0.45
CA PRO A 73 6.37 -14.93 1.40
C PRO A 73 7.74 -14.23 1.58
N PRO A 74 8.31 -14.19 2.80
CA PRO A 74 9.57 -13.50 3.06
C PRO A 74 10.73 -13.87 2.11
N GLU A 75 10.83 -15.14 1.72
CA GLU A 75 11.84 -15.65 0.79
C GLU A 75 11.72 -15.09 -0.64
N ARG A 76 10.53 -14.65 -1.04
CA ARG A 76 10.30 -14.00 -2.35
C ARG A 76 10.60 -12.51 -2.31
N ARG A 77 10.42 -11.83 -1.16
CA ARG A 77 10.66 -10.39 -1.02
C ARG A 77 12.06 -9.99 -1.47
N ALA A 78 13.08 -10.77 -1.09
CA ALA A 78 14.48 -10.49 -1.45
C ALA A 78 14.76 -10.47 -2.97
N GLN A 79 13.87 -11.05 -3.79
CA GLN A 79 14.00 -11.09 -5.24
C GLN A 79 13.23 -9.96 -5.93
N VAL A 80 12.42 -9.19 -5.19
CA VAL A 80 11.64 -8.08 -5.72
C VAL A 80 12.57 -6.93 -6.07
N HIS A 81 12.44 -6.45 -7.30
CA HIS A 81 13.03 -5.21 -7.77
C HIS A 81 12.03 -4.53 -8.68
N THR A 82 11.33 -3.52 -8.16
CA THR A 82 10.29 -2.74 -8.86
C THR A 82 8.97 -3.48 -9.13
N ASP A 83 9.01 -4.71 -9.63
CA ASP A 83 7.82 -5.53 -9.92
C ASP A 83 7.68 -6.63 -8.85
N ALA A 84 6.50 -6.71 -8.24
CA ALA A 84 6.22 -7.64 -7.15
C ALA A 84 5.43 -8.88 -7.59
N THR A 85 4.45 -8.72 -8.50
CA THR A 85 3.53 -9.81 -8.85
C THR A 85 2.70 -9.54 -10.11
N ASP A 86 2.33 -10.61 -10.82
CA ASP A 86 1.34 -10.65 -11.90
C ASP A 86 0.05 -11.38 -11.49
N SER A 87 -0.09 -11.73 -10.21
CA SER A 87 -1.22 -12.49 -9.67
C SER A 87 -2.38 -11.58 -9.27
N VAL A 88 -3.55 -11.78 -9.90
CA VAL A 88 -4.79 -11.06 -9.55
C VAL A 88 -5.16 -11.24 -8.08
N ALA A 89 -4.98 -12.44 -7.52
CA ALA A 89 -5.31 -12.67 -6.11
C ALA A 89 -4.38 -11.92 -5.15
N GLU A 90 -3.10 -11.77 -5.50
CA GLU A 90 -2.13 -11.00 -4.71
C GLU A 90 -2.40 -9.49 -4.84
N GLU A 91 -2.82 -9.03 -6.03
CA GLU A 91 -3.24 -7.67 -6.30
C GLU A 91 -4.50 -7.28 -5.49
N ASP A 92 -5.55 -8.11 -5.54
CA ASP A 92 -6.78 -7.86 -4.78
C ASP A 92 -6.52 -7.89 -3.26
N ALA A 93 -5.68 -8.81 -2.78
CA ALA A 93 -5.23 -8.85 -1.40
C ALA A 93 -4.42 -7.61 -0.99
N THR A 94 -3.56 -7.11 -1.88
CA THR A 94 -2.78 -5.87 -1.70
C THR A 94 -3.73 -4.67 -1.57
N CYS A 95 -4.70 -4.56 -2.46
CA CYS A 95 -5.75 -3.54 -2.43
C CYS A 95 -6.57 -3.58 -1.14
N TYR A 96 -6.88 -4.77 -0.63
CA TYR A 96 -7.66 -4.90 0.60
C TYR A 96 -6.82 -4.51 1.81
N LEU A 97 -5.59 -5.03 1.88
CA LEU A 97 -4.70 -4.84 3.01
C LEU A 97 -4.29 -3.36 3.17
N GLN A 98 -4.07 -2.61 2.09
CA GLN A 98 -3.73 -1.18 2.20
C GLN A 98 -4.82 -0.39 2.94
N ILE A 99 -6.10 -0.72 2.71
CA ILE A 99 -7.24 -0.08 3.38
C ILE A 99 -7.26 -0.44 4.87
N VAL A 100 -6.99 -1.71 5.21
CA VAL A 100 -6.90 -2.17 6.61
C VAL A 100 -5.75 -1.47 7.33
N LEU A 101 -4.56 -1.41 6.73
CA LEU A 101 -3.38 -0.79 7.34
C LEU A 101 -3.54 0.73 7.47
N ALA A 102 -4.20 1.40 6.53
CA ALA A 102 -4.52 2.82 6.67
C ALA A 102 -5.40 3.11 7.90
N GLY A 103 -6.24 2.16 8.32
CA GLY A 103 -7.02 2.24 9.55
C GLY A 103 -6.16 2.39 10.81
N GLN A 104 -4.89 1.98 10.74
CA GLN A 104 -3.93 2.03 11.84
C GLN A 104 -3.05 3.30 11.79
N LEU A 105 -3.11 4.09 10.72
CA LEU A 105 -2.35 5.34 10.59
C LEU A 105 -3.16 6.54 11.12
N PRO A 106 -2.68 7.21 12.19
CA PRO A 106 -3.30 8.43 12.68
C PRO A 106 -3.35 9.50 11.58
N GLY A 107 -4.51 10.16 11.45
CA GLY A 107 -4.73 11.22 10.44
C GLY A 107 -5.07 10.73 9.03
N VAL A 108 -4.98 9.42 8.76
CA VAL A 108 -5.41 8.81 7.48
C VAL A 108 -6.73 8.08 7.69
N GLY A 109 -6.68 6.86 8.23
CA GLY A 109 -7.85 6.00 8.37
C GLY A 109 -8.34 5.40 7.04
N SER A 110 -9.00 4.23 7.13
CA SER A 110 -9.50 3.50 5.96
C SER A 110 -10.46 4.33 5.10
N ALA A 111 -11.35 5.11 5.72
CA ALA A 111 -12.31 5.93 4.99
C ALA A 111 -11.64 7.02 4.14
N ARG A 112 -10.57 7.66 4.64
CA ARG A 112 -9.82 8.65 3.84
C ARG A 112 -9.07 7.95 2.71
N LEU A 113 -8.42 6.83 3.01
CA LEU A 113 -7.64 6.10 2.01
C LEU A 113 -8.51 5.69 0.82
N MET A 114 -9.70 5.14 1.06
CA MET A 114 -10.62 4.75 -0.01
C MET A 114 -11.04 5.95 -0.88
N ALA A 115 -11.26 7.12 -0.28
CA ALA A 115 -11.58 8.34 -1.04
C ALA A 115 -10.38 8.86 -1.86
N ASP A 116 -9.17 8.72 -1.32
CA ASP A 116 -7.93 9.06 -2.00
C ASP A 116 -7.66 8.09 -3.19
N MET A 117 -7.90 6.79 -3.00
CA MET A 117 -7.83 5.77 -4.07
C MET A 117 -8.83 6.09 -5.21
N ASP A 118 -10.08 6.39 -4.87
CA ASP A 118 -11.09 6.79 -5.86
C ASP A 118 -10.68 8.09 -6.60
N THR A 119 -10.07 9.04 -5.88
CA THR A 119 -9.57 10.30 -6.47
C THR A 119 -8.37 10.06 -7.39
N TRP A 120 -7.50 9.11 -7.04
CA TRP A 120 -6.35 8.71 -7.88
C TRP A 120 -6.78 8.02 -9.17
N GLY A 121 -7.91 7.30 -9.13
CA GLY A 121 -8.51 6.65 -10.30
C GLY A 121 -8.69 5.14 -10.17
N TYR A 122 -8.60 4.58 -8.96
CA TYR A 122 -8.94 3.18 -8.72
C TYR A 122 -10.37 2.90 -9.19
N THR A 123 -10.54 1.81 -9.93
CA THR A 123 -11.83 1.44 -10.51
C THR A 123 -12.19 0.02 -10.12
N TYR A 124 -13.32 -0.12 -9.43
CA TYR A 124 -13.87 -1.41 -9.03
C TYR A 124 -15.27 -1.62 -9.63
N ARG A 125 -15.72 -2.88 -9.68
CA ARG A 125 -16.99 -3.29 -10.28
C ARG A 125 -18.20 -2.52 -9.77
N LEU A 126 -18.23 -2.21 -8.46
CA LEU A 126 -19.31 -1.49 -7.80
C LEU A 126 -19.13 0.05 -7.81
N GLY A 127 -18.15 0.57 -8.55
CA GLY A 127 -18.00 2.00 -8.84
C GLY A 127 -17.33 2.85 -7.75
N SER A 128 -16.93 2.27 -6.61
CA SER A 128 -16.08 2.92 -5.62
C SER A 128 -15.26 1.90 -4.84
N THR A 129 -14.10 2.33 -4.33
CA THR A 129 -13.24 1.53 -3.46
C THR A 129 -14.00 1.09 -2.21
N ARG A 130 -14.85 1.97 -1.65
CA ARG A 130 -15.66 1.63 -0.48
C ARG A 130 -16.68 0.54 -0.75
N ALA A 131 -17.45 0.65 -1.84
CA ALA A 131 -18.43 -0.37 -2.19
C ALA A 131 -17.77 -1.73 -2.43
N TRP A 132 -16.59 -1.74 -3.06
CA TRP A 132 -15.78 -2.94 -3.22
C TRP A 132 -15.34 -3.52 -1.87
N PHE A 133 -14.69 -2.73 -1.02
CA PHE A 133 -14.17 -3.18 0.27
C PHE A 133 -15.27 -3.74 1.20
N GLU A 134 -16.46 -3.14 1.19
CA GLU A 134 -17.57 -3.52 2.07
C GLU A 134 -18.45 -4.66 1.49
N GLN A 135 -18.45 -4.90 0.17
CA GLN A 135 -19.49 -5.73 -0.47
C GLN A 135 -19.01 -6.64 -1.62
N ASP A 136 -17.75 -6.57 -2.05
CA ASP A 136 -17.23 -7.31 -3.22
C ASP A 136 -15.74 -7.66 -3.07
N ALA A 137 -15.26 -7.82 -1.84
CA ALA A 137 -13.85 -8.10 -1.52
C ALA A 137 -13.68 -9.32 -0.59
N GLU A 138 -14.70 -10.18 -0.51
CA GLU A 138 -14.69 -11.38 0.34
C GLU A 138 -13.56 -12.34 -0.03
N ASP A 139 -13.26 -12.50 -1.32
CA ASP A 139 -12.18 -13.36 -1.80
C ASP A 139 -10.81 -12.84 -1.35
N ALA A 140 -10.57 -11.52 -1.47
CA ALA A 140 -9.34 -10.88 -1.00
C ALA A 140 -9.18 -11.02 0.53
N ARG A 141 -10.27 -10.80 1.27
CA ARG A 141 -10.30 -10.97 2.73
C ARG A 141 -10.01 -12.42 3.13
N ALA A 142 -10.65 -13.39 2.49
CA ALA A 142 -10.46 -14.81 2.76
C ALA A 142 -9.02 -15.26 2.45
N TRP A 143 -8.45 -14.76 1.36
CA TRP A 143 -7.07 -15.04 0.97
C TRP A 143 -6.06 -14.56 2.03
N LEU A 144 -6.27 -13.36 2.57
CA LEU A 144 -5.42 -12.80 3.64
C LEU A 144 -5.54 -13.61 4.94
N ILE A 145 -6.75 -14.04 5.32
CA ILE A 145 -6.98 -14.87 6.51
C ILE A 145 -6.33 -16.24 6.37
N GLU A 146 -6.47 -16.90 5.21
CA GLU A 146 -5.86 -18.21 4.93
C GLU A 146 -4.33 -18.18 5.14
N ARG A 147 -3.71 -17.02 4.87
CA ARG A 147 -2.26 -16.79 5.01
C ARG A 147 -1.84 -16.18 6.34
N GLY A 148 -2.78 -15.96 7.26
CA GLY A 148 -2.51 -15.36 8.57
C GLY A 148 -2.04 -13.90 8.49
N LEU A 149 -2.39 -13.18 7.42
CA LEU A 149 -2.09 -11.76 7.23
C LEU A 149 -3.22 -10.85 7.74
N LEU A 150 -4.38 -11.43 8.03
CA LEU A 150 -5.52 -10.77 8.64
C LEU A 150 -6.19 -11.73 9.64
N ASP A 151 -6.71 -11.18 10.74
CA ASP A 151 -7.52 -11.93 11.68
C ASP A 151 -8.92 -12.25 11.11
N ALA A 152 -9.47 -13.40 11.50
CA ALA A 152 -10.76 -13.91 11.03
C ALA A 152 -11.97 -13.15 11.61
#